data_AF-A0AAD4AIY1-F1
#
_entry.id   AF-A0AAD4AIY1-F1
#
_cell.length_a   1.000
_cell.length_b   1.000
_cell.length_c   1.000
_cell.angle_alpha   90.00
_cell.angle_beta   90.00
_cell.angle_gamma   90.00
#
_symmetry.space_group_name_H-M   'P 1'
#
loop_
_entity.id
_entity.type
_entity.pdbx_description
1 polymer ?
#
loop_
_entity_poly.entity_id
_entity_poly.type
_entity_poly.pdbx_seq_one_letter_code
_entity_poly.pdbx_strand_id
1 'polypeptide(L)'
;MSNDNSKFTSITNTFNLLERIISDVKTAKNIDISFFEDQKRFAHLDLPHESIVPMSLNCWKHYADEVLPNGWKSLDTLRKRALQAIIKKNKQKETSRGSKKDLQRKLDESDYLAQSYLNDILRFSEQYKHLLEICHIQARNDADFAGLFSRHLKRYANIDVTLSVINGKKTKDE
;
A
#
# COMPACT_ATOMS: atom_id res chain seq x y z
N MET A 1 30.77 12.60 41.50
CA MET A 1 31.46 12.83 40.21
C MET A 1 31.10 11.82 39.12
N SER A 2 30.45 10.68 39.42
CA SER A 2 30.14 9.65 38.42
C SER A 2 28.87 9.90 37.58
N ASN A 3 27.96 10.76 38.04
CA ASN A 3 26.62 10.93 37.44
C ASN A 3 26.54 12.03 36.36
N ASP A 4 27.57 12.89 36.28
CA ASP A 4 27.64 13.93 35.24
C ASP A 4 28.33 13.38 33.99
N ASN A 5 29.39 12.58 34.15
CA ASN A 5 30.04 11.88 33.04
C ASN A 5 29.06 10.98 32.26
N SER A 6 28.17 10.26 32.94
CA SER A 6 27.15 9.43 32.28
C SER A 6 26.19 10.25 31.42
N LYS A 7 25.80 11.46 31.88
CA LYS A 7 24.91 12.36 31.13
C LYS A 7 25.62 12.99 29.94
N PHE A 8 26.87 13.40 30.08
CA PHE A 8 27.69 13.88 28.97
C PHE A 8 27.84 12.81 27.88
N THR A 9 28.19 11.58 28.28
CA THR A 9 28.27 10.43 27.36
C THR A 9 26.92 10.15 26.69
N SER A 10 25.82 10.24 27.43
CA SER A 10 24.47 10.05 26.90
C SER A 10 24.13 11.05 25.79
N ILE A 11 24.50 12.33 25.94
CA ILE A 11 24.29 13.33 24.88
C ILE A 11 25.09 13.00 23.62
N THR A 12 26.37 12.66 23.77
CA THR A 12 27.22 12.27 22.63
C THR A 12 26.69 11.04 21.92
N ASN A 13 26.24 10.03 22.65
CA ASN A 13 25.65 8.82 22.07
C ASN A 13 24.31 9.10 21.41
N THR A 14 23.50 9.99 21.96
CA THR A 14 22.24 10.44 21.33
C THR A 14 22.51 11.12 19.99
N PHE A 15 23.56 11.95 19.91
CA PHE A 15 23.99 12.57 18.66
C PHE A 15 24.40 11.53 17.62
N ASN A 16 25.27 10.58 18.00
CA ASN A 16 25.74 9.50 17.13
C ASN A 16 24.58 8.61 16.65
N LEU A 17 23.63 8.30 17.53
CA LEU A 17 22.42 7.55 17.17
C LEU A 17 21.60 8.29 16.10
N LEU A 18 21.41 9.60 16.25
CA LEU A 18 20.67 10.40 15.28
C LEU A 18 21.35 10.41 13.91
N GLU A 19 22.66 10.58 13.86
CA GLU A 19 23.41 10.49 12.60
C GLU A 19 23.28 9.10 11.96
N ARG A 20 23.41 8.03 12.75
CA ARG A 20 23.20 6.65 12.28
C ARG A 20 21.79 6.43 11.73
N ILE A 21 20.76 6.98 12.36
CA ILE A 21 19.37 6.88 11.89
C ILE A 21 19.18 7.63 10.56
N ILE A 22 19.80 8.81 10.42
CA ILE A 22 19.74 9.59 9.18
C ILE A 22 20.43 8.82 8.03
N SER A 23 21.58 8.20 8.29
CA SER A 23 22.30 7.39 7.28
C SER A 23 21.61 6.06 6.97
N ASP A 24 21.21 5.30 8.00
CA ASP A 24 20.42 4.09 7.85
C ASP A 24 19.24 4.06 8.83
N VAL A 25 18.07 4.36 8.27
CA VAL A 25 16.78 4.33 8.97
C VAL A 25 16.46 2.94 9.57
N LYS A 26 17.09 1.84 9.11
CA LYS A 26 16.88 0.52 9.75
C LYS A 26 17.35 0.49 11.20
N THR A 27 18.29 1.37 11.58
CA THR A 27 18.76 1.52 12.96
C THR A 27 17.63 1.89 13.92
N ALA A 28 16.62 2.62 13.44
CA ALA A 28 15.45 3.00 14.22
C ALA A 28 14.39 1.89 14.37
N LYS A 29 14.62 0.67 13.85
CA LYS A 29 13.59 -0.39 13.80
C LYS A 29 13.00 -0.74 15.18
N ASN A 30 13.81 -0.65 16.24
CA ASN A 30 13.43 -1.03 17.60
C ASN A 30 13.14 0.18 18.50
N ILE A 31 13.16 1.39 17.94
CA ILE A 31 12.94 2.63 18.69
C ILE A 31 11.54 3.13 18.34
N ASP A 32 10.75 3.46 19.37
CA ASP A 32 9.45 4.07 19.13
C ASP A 32 9.63 5.48 18.52
N ILE A 33 9.03 5.68 17.35
CA ILE A 33 9.12 6.91 16.57
C ILE A 33 8.48 8.08 17.34
N SER A 34 7.53 7.81 18.24
CA SER A 34 6.83 8.82 19.04
C SER A 34 7.78 9.65 19.92
N PHE A 35 8.94 9.10 20.29
CA PHE A 35 9.99 9.82 21.00
C PHE A 35 10.61 10.93 20.17
N PHE A 36 10.67 10.78 18.85
CA PHE A 36 11.26 11.79 17.96
C PHE A 36 10.29 12.92 17.60
N GLU A 37 9.00 12.86 17.97
CA GLU A 37 8.01 13.89 17.64
C GLU A 37 8.13 15.12 18.56
N ASP A 38 8.35 14.87 19.86
CA ASP A 38 8.41 15.90 20.91
C ASP A 38 9.78 15.91 21.59
N GLN A 39 10.32 17.10 21.82
CA GLN A 39 11.55 17.31 22.57
C GLN A 39 11.47 16.75 24.00
N LYS A 40 10.32 16.90 24.67
CA LYS A 40 10.15 16.39 26.03
C LYS A 40 10.24 14.87 26.06
N ARG A 41 9.56 14.21 25.13
CA ARG A 41 9.61 12.74 25.01
C ARG A 41 11.01 12.30 24.65
N PHE A 42 11.64 12.95 23.67
CA PHE A 42 13.00 12.61 23.25
C PHE A 42 14.02 12.67 24.39
N ALA A 43 13.89 13.65 25.30
CA ALA A 43 14.75 13.74 26.48
C ALA A 43 14.56 12.57 27.47
N HIS A 44 13.40 11.90 27.44
CA HIS A 44 13.10 10.70 28.24
C HIS A 44 13.39 9.39 27.48
N LEU A 45 14.08 9.45 26.35
CA LEU A 45 14.51 8.25 25.64
C LEU A 45 15.47 7.46 26.53
N ASP A 46 15.11 6.22 26.80
CA ASP A 46 15.94 5.29 27.59
C ASP A 46 16.42 4.16 26.67
N LEU A 47 17.72 4.16 26.38
CA LEU A 47 18.37 3.10 25.60
C LEU A 47 19.65 2.67 26.36
N PRO A 48 19.51 1.77 27.34
CA PRO A 48 20.64 1.34 28.18
C PRO A 48 21.78 0.75 27.37
N HIS A 49 21.47 0.01 26.29
CA HIS A 49 22.45 -0.62 25.41
C HIS A 49 23.33 0.40 24.66
N GLU A 50 22.86 1.62 24.46
CA GLU A 50 23.65 2.70 23.84
C GLU A 50 24.15 3.71 24.89
N SER A 51 24.02 3.40 26.19
CA SER A 51 24.33 4.30 27.30
C SER A 51 23.60 5.65 27.20
N ILE A 52 22.37 5.64 26.68
CA ILE A 52 21.49 6.82 26.64
C ILE A 52 20.55 6.73 27.83
N VAL A 53 20.63 7.72 28.72
CA VAL A 53 19.84 7.78 29.94
C VAL A 53 18.75 8.84 29.84
N PRO A 54 17.54 8.57 30.38
CA PRO A 54 16.47 9.53 30.39
C PRO A 54 16.80 10.70 31.33
N MET A 55 16.46 11.91 30.90
CA MET A 55 16.69 13.13 31.66
C MET A 55 15.60 14.18 31.42
N SER A 56 15.49 15.15 32.33
CA SER A 56 14.55 16.25 32.14
C SER A 56 14.98 17.13 30.95
N LEU A 57 14.03 17.75 30.26
CA LEU A 57 14.33 18.58 29.08
C LEU A 57 15.36 19.69 29.38
N ASN A 58 15.26 20.33 30.54
CA ASN A 58 16.18 21.41 30.92
C ASN A 58 17.60 20.88 31.18
N CYS A 59 17.69 19.72 31.83
CA CYS A 59 18.93 19.01 32.05
C CYS A 59 19.57 18.62 30.71
N TRP A 60 18.77 18.05 29.80
CA TRP A 60 19.20 17.67 28.46
C TRP A 60 19.75 18.85 27.65
N LYS A 61 19.06 20.00 27.69
CA LYS A 61 19.51 21.22 27.02
C LYS A 61 20.84 21.71 27.57
N HIS A 62 20.97 21.75 28.89
CA HIS A 62 22.19 22.18 29.57
C HIS A 62 23.40 21.33 29.16
N TYR A 63 23.31 20.00 29.29
CA TYR A 63 24.40 19.11 28.91
C TYR A 63 24.67 19.13 27.39
N ALA A 64 23.64 19.32 26.55
CA ALA A 64 23.83 19.50 25.12
C ALA A 64 24.60 20.78 24.79
N ASP A 65 24.31 21.89 25.46
CA ASP A 65 25.00 23.18 25.29
C ASP A 65 26.47 23.13 25.73
N GLU A 66 26.80 22.30 26.72
CA GLU A 66 28.19 22.12 27.18
C GLU A 66 29.02 21.19 26.28
N VAL A 67 28.39 20.16 25.68
CA VAL A 67 29.11 19.12 24.91
C VAL A 67 29.25 19.48 23.43
N LEU A 68 28.23 20.12 22.85
CA LEU A 68 28.15 20.29 21.41
C LEU A 68 28.45 21.75 21.03
N PRO A 69 29.18 22.00 19.93
CA PRO A 69 29.57 23.36 19.52
C PRO A 69 28.39 24.28 19.18
N ASN A 70 27.24 23.70 18.83
CA ASN A 70 25.99 24.42 18.55
C ASN A 70 24.87 24.07 19.56
N GLY A 71 25.26 23.42 20.66
CA GLY A 71 24.40 23.07 21.77
C GLY A 71 23.17 22.23 21.42
N TRP A 72 22.13 22.38 22.23
CA TRP A 72 20.86 21.65 22.07
C TRP A 72 20.18 21.91 20.72
N LYS A 73 20.42 23.08 20.10
CA LYS A 73 19.85 23.42 18.79
C LYS A 73 20.29 22.43 17.72
N SER A 74 21.56 22.05 17.71
CA SER A 74 22.07 21.05 16.76
C SER A 74 21.38 19.71 16.91
N LEU A 75 21.19 19.29 18.15
CA LEU A 75 20.56 18.04 18.54
C LEU A 75 19.06 18.01 18.16
N ASP A 76 18.32 19.10 18.40
CA ASP A 76 16.92 19.22 17.95
C ASP A 76 16.81 19.23 16.42
N THR A 77 17.78 19.83 15.72
CA THR A 77 17.81 19.82 14.26
C THR A 77 18.03 18.41 13.73
N LEU A 78 18.94 17.65 14.33
CA LEU A 78 19.18 16.25 14.01
C LEU A 78 17.96 15.37 14.33
N ARG A 79 17.30 15.58 15.48
CA ARG A 79 16.04 14.90 15.82
C ARG A 79 15.00 15.07 14.72
N LYS A 80 14.77 16.31 14.28
CA LYS A 80 13.81 16.61 13.20
C LYS A 80 14.22 15.95 11.88
N ARG A 81 15.51 15.95 11.53
CA ARG A 81 16.02 15.28 10.31
C ARG A 81 15.86 13.76 10.39
N ALA A 82 16.14 13.15 11.52
CA ALA A 82 15.94 11.73 11.76
C ALA A 82 14.45 11.36 11.62
N LEU A 83 13.55 12.14 12.23
CA LEU A 83 12.10 11.95 12.08
C LEU A 83 11.66 12.04 10.61
N GLN A 84 12.14 13.04 9.87
CA GLN A 84 11.85 13.19 8.44
C GLN A 84 12.36 12.00 7.62
N ALA A 85 13.55 11.48 7.90
CA ALA A 85 14.11 10.32 7.23
C ALA A 85 13.26 9.06 7.46
N ILE A 86 12.80 8.84 8.71
CA ILE A 86 11.90 7.74 9.07
C ILE A 86 10.57 7.86 8.31
N ILE A 87 9.93 9.03 8.36
CA ILE A 87 8.64 9.27 7.70
C ILE A 87 8.77 9.06 6.18
N LYS A 88 9.83 9.59 5.56
CA LYS A 88 10.07 9.45 4.12
C LYS A 88 10.17 7.98 3.70
N LYS A 89 10.92 7.16 4.45
CA LYS A 89 11.07 5.74 4.16
C LYS A 89 9.77 4.96 4.34
N ASN A 90 8.99 5.29 5.39
CA ASN A 90 7.70 4.65 5.63
C ASN A 90 6.71 4.96 4.49
N LYS A 91 6.64 6.21 4.03
CA LYS A 91 5.84 6.60 2.85
C LYS A 91 6.25 5.84 1.60
N GLN A 92 7.56 5.70 1.34
CA GLN A 92 8.06 4.92 0.21
C GLN A 92 7.69 3.43 0.29
N LYS A 93 7.65 2.85 1.51
CA LYS A 93 7.22 1.47 1.70
C LYS A 93 5.74 1.28 1.40
N GLU A 94 4.90 2.24 1.79
CA GLU A 94 3.46 2.20 1.49
C GLU A 94 3.15 2.32 0.00
N THR A 95 3.94 3.09 -0.75
CA THR A 95 3.77 3.25 -2.21
C THR A 95 4.58 2.24 -3.03
N SER A 96 5.34 1.36 -2.38
CA SER A 96 6.12 0.34 -3.08
C SER A 96 5.24 -0.71 -3.74
N ARG A 97 5.69 -1.22 -4.90
CA ARG A 97 5.04 -2.33 -5.59
C ARG A 97 4.93 -3.53 -4.67
N GLY A 98 3.73 -4.10 -4.56
CA GLY A 98 3.45 -5.23 -3.67
C GLY A 98 3.19 -4.86 -2.21
N SER A 99 3.09 -3.56 -1.88
CA SER A 99 2.51 -3.16 -0.60
C SER A 99 1.04 -3.59 -0.52
N LYS A 100 0.51 -3.75 0.69
CA LYS A 100 -0.92 -4.06 0.90
C LYS A 100 -1.83 -3.05 0.20
N LYS A 101 -1.46 -1.76 0.20
CA LYS A 101 -2.22 -0.69 -0.48
C LYS A 101 -2.16 -0.83 -2.00
N ASP A 102 -0.99 -1.14 -2.57
CA ASP A 102 -0.82 -1.37 -4.02
C ASP A 102 -1.63 -2.60 -4.48
N LEU A 103 -1.61 -3.67 -3.70
CA LEU A 103 -2.39 -4.88 -3.98
C LEU A 103 -3.90 -4.63 -3.88
N GLN A 104 -4.35 -3.91 -2.86
CA GLN A 104 -5.77 -3.54 -2.72
C GLN A 104 -6.23 -2.71 -3.92
N ARG A 105 -5.47 -1.69 -4.31
CA ARG A 105 -5.81 -0.87 -5.49
C ARG A 105 -5.95 -1.71 -6.75
N LYS A 106 -5.04 -2.66 -6.99
CA LYS A 106 -5.12 -3.56 -8.16
C LYS A 106 -6.34 -4.46 -8.11
N LEU A 107 -6.74 -4.91 -6.93
CA LEU A 107 -7.95 -5.70 -6.74
C LEU A 107 -9.18 -4.86 -7.09
N ASP A 108 -9.27 -3.64 -6.54
CA ASP A 108 -10.38 -2.72 -6.79
C ASP A 108 -10.47 -2.35 -8.29
N GLU A 109 -9.33 -2.11 -8.96
CA GLU A 109 -9.27 -1.88 -10.40
C GLU A 109 -9.76 -3.10 -11.20
N SER A 110 -9.37 -4.31 -10.79
CA SER A 110 -9.80 -5.56 -11.43
C SER A 110 -11.31 -5.79 -11.27
N ASP A 111 -11.85 -5.56 -10.09
CA ASP A 111 -13.29 -5.70 -9.81
C ASP A 111 -14.10 -4.69 -10.62
N TYR A 112 -13.62 -3.45 -10.71
CA TYR A 112 -14.24 -2.42 -11.55
C TYR A 112 -14.26 -2.83 -13.03
N LEU A 113 -13.13 -3.32 -13.56
CA LEU A 113 -13.05 -3.78 -14.96
C LEU A 113 -13.96 -4.98 -15.22
N ALA A 114 -13.99 -5.95 -14.30
CA ALA A 114 -14.88 -7.11 -14.40
C ALA A 114 -16.35 -6.68 -14.48
N GLN A 115 -16.77 -5.76 -13.61
CA GLN A 115 -18.12 -5.23 -13.63
C GLN A 115 -18.42 -4.45 -14.93
N SER A 116 -17.47 -3.66 -15.43
CA SER A 116 -17.60 -2.97 -16.71
C SER A 116 -17.82 -3.95 -17.87
N TYR A 117 -17.01 -5.02 -17.94
CA TYR A 117 -17.15 -6.03 -18.99
C TYR A 117 -18.47 -6.78 -18.89
N LEU A 118 -18.93 -7.12 -17.69
CA LEU A 118 -20.25 -7.73 -17.50
C LEU A 118 -21.37 -6.83 -18.02
N ASN A 119 -21.32 -5.54 -17.70
CA ASN A 119 -22.30 -4.58 -18.18
C ASN A 119 -22.28 -4.44 -19.70
N ASP A 120 -21.10 -4.40 -20.32
CA ASP A 120 -20.98 -4.35 -21.78
C ASP A 120 -21.50 -5.63 -22.44
N ILE A 121 -21.18 -6.82 -21.90
CA ILE A 121 -21.71 -8.11 -22.39
C ILE A 121 -23.23 -8.12 -22.31
N LEU A 122 -23.82 -7.69 -21.20
CA LEU A 122 -25.27 -7.59 -21.04
C LEU A 122 -25.86 -6.67 -22.10
N ARG A 123 -25.32 -5.47 -22.26
CA ARG A 123 -25.78 -4.49 -23.27
C ARG A 123 -25.71 -5.08 -24.68
N PHE A 124 -24.61 -5.72 -25.05
CA PHE A 124 -24.46 -6.34 -26.37
C PHE A 124 -25.44 -7.50 -26.56
N SER A 125 -25.67 -8.31 -25.52
CA SER A 125 -26.60 -9.44 -25.59
C SER A 125 -28.04 -8.98 -25.84
N GLU A 126 -28.49 -7.91 -25.17
CA GLU A 126 -29.81 -7.33 -25.35
C GLU A 126 -29.98 -6.71 -26.74
N GLN A 127 -28.99 -5.93 -27.18
CA GLN A 127 -29.00 -5.32 -28.52
C GLN A 127 -29.01 -6.39 -29.62
N TYR A 128 -28.24 -7.46 -29.45
CA TYR A 128 -28.21 -8.56 -30.38
C TYR A 128 -29.55 -9.31 -30.41
N LYS A 129 -30.19 -9.52 -29.26
CA LYS A 129 -31.54 -10.10 -29.20
C LYS A 129 -32.54 -9.26 -29.99
N HIS A 130 -32.55 -7.93 -29.81
CA HIS A 130 -33.42 -7.04 -30.57
C HIS A 130 -33.13 -7.09 -32.08
N LEU A 131 -31.87 -7.17 -32.47
CA LEU A 131 -31.49 -7.34 -33.88
C LEU A 131 -32.05 -8.66 -34.44
N LEU A 132 -31.92 -9.76 -33.70
CA LEU A 132 -32.47 -11.06 -34.11
C LEU A 132 -33.99 -10.99 -34.28
N GLU A 133 -34.72 -10.31 -33.39
CA GLU A 133 -36.17 -10.10 -33.50
C GLU A 133 -36.54 -9.37 -34.79
N ILE A 134 -35.81 -8.29 -35.13
CA ILE A 134 -36.00 -7.54 -36.39
C ILE A 134 -35.71 -8.44 -37.60
N CYS A 135 -34.60 -9.19 -37.57
CA CYS A 135 -34.25 -10.13 -38.63
C CYS A 135 -35.31 -11.24 -38.80
N HIS A 136 -35.89 -11.73 -37.70
CA HIS A 136 -36.99 -12.69 -37.75
C HIS A 136 -38.23 -12.11 -38.45
N ILE A 137 -38.57 -10.85 -38.19
CA ILE A 137 -39.69 -10.17 -38.86
C ILE A 137 -39.40 -10.04 -40.36
N GLN A 138 -38.20 -9.60 -40.73
CA GLN A 138 -37.81 -9.42 -42.13
C GLN A 138 -37.78 -10.75 -42.91
N ALA A 139 -37.27 -11.82 -42.30
CA ALA A 139 -37.20 -13.15 -42.90
C ALA A 139 -38.58 -13.76 -43.23
N ARG A 140 -39.67 -13.27 -42.61
CA ARG A 140 -41.03 -13.70 -42.98
C ARG A 140 -41.50 -13.09 -44.29
N ASN A 141 -40.94 -11.94 -44.67
CA ASN A 141 -41.36 -11.16 -45.83
C ASN A 141 -40.42 -11.36 -47.04
N ASP A 142 -39.20 -11.86 -46.82
CA ASP A 142 -38.16 -12.02 -47.82
C ASP A 142 -37.47 -13.39 -47.69
N ALA A 143 -37.66 -14.24 -48.70
CA ALA A 143 -37.15 -15.61 -48.73
C ALA A 143 -35.62 -15.70 -48.91
N ASP A 144 -35.03 -14.77 -49.67
CA ASP A 144 -33.58 -14.72 -49.88
C ASP A 144 -32.89 -14.29 -48.57
N PHE A 145 -33.46 -13.29 -47.89
CA PHE A 145 -33.01 -12.88 -46.57
C PHE A 145 -33.19 -14.00 -45.52
N ALA A 146 -34.28 -14.75 -45.55
CA ALA A 146 -34.50 -15.89 -44.65
C ALA A 146 -33.39 -16.95 -44.76
N GLY A 147 -32.94 -17.22 -45.99
CA GLY A 147 -31.81 -18.13 -46.25
C GLY A 147 -30.49 -17.62 -45.65
N LEU A 148 -30.20 -16.33 -45.78
CA LEU A 148 -29.02 -15.70 -45.17
C LEU A 148 -29.09 -15.70 -43.64
N PHE A 149 -30.25 -15.36 -43.08
CA PHE A 149 -30.46 -15.30 -41.65
C PHE A 149 -30.36 -16.67 -40.98
N SER A 150 -30.89 -17.73 -41.60
CA SER A 150 -30.72 -19.10 -41.12
C SER A 150 -29.24 -19.54 -41.06
N ARG A 151 -28.44 -19.15 -42.06
CA ARG A 151 -26.98 -19.41 -42.05
C ARG A 151 -26.28 -18.65 -40.93
N HIS A 152 -26.68 -17.41 -40.67
CA HIS A 152 -26.15 -16.60 -39.57
C HIS A 152 -26.45 -17.24 -38.20
N LEU A 153 -27.71 -17.63 -37.95
CA LEU A 153 -28.09 -18.34 -36.71
C LEU A 153 -27.30 -19.65 -36.55
N LYS A 154 -27.13 -20.43 -37.61
CA LYS A 154 -26.33 -21.67 -37.55
C LYS A 154 -24.86 -21.44 -37.18
N ARG A 155 -24.28 -20.30 -37.56
CA ARG A 155 -22.87 -19.97 -37.29
C ARG A 155 -22.66 -19.33 -35.91
N TYR A 156 -23.61 -18.51 -35.46
CA TYR A 156 -23.39 -17.62 -34.31
C TYR A 156 -24.41 -17.81 -33.18
N ALA A 157 -25.56 -18.44 -33.43
CA ALA A 157 -26.59 -18.70 -32.42
C ALA A 157 -26.65 -20.15 -31.94
N ASN A 158 -26.04 -21.11 -32.65
CA ASN A 158 -25.80 -22.46 -32.14
C ASN A 158 -24.66 -22.46 -31.11
N ILE A 159 -24.96 -22.00 -29.90
CA ILE A 159 -24.21 -22.35 -28.69
C ILE A 159 -24.74 -23.71 -28.26
N ASP A 160 -24.41 -24.76 -29.01
CA ASP A 160 -24.65 -26.12 -28.56
C ASP A 160 -23.31 -26.72 -28.10
N VAL A 161 -23.29 -27.22 -26.87
CA VAL A 161 -22.27 -28.04 -26.20
C VAL A 161 -21.12 -27.36 -25.43
N THR A 162 -20.48 -26.28 -25.89
CA THR A 162 -19.22 -25.81 -25.25
C THR A 162 -19.36 -24.97 -23.97
N LEU A 163 -20.56 -24.48 -23.65
CA LEU A 163 -20.84 -23.78 -22.38
C LEU A 163 -21.68 -24.61 -21.41
N SER A 164 -21.61 -25.96 -21.53
CA SER A 164 -21.89 -26.82 -20.38
C SER A 164 -20.79 -26.58 -19.35
N VAL A 165 -21.02 -25.53 -18.56
CA VAL A 165 -20.25 -25.15 -17.39
C VAL A 165 -19.93 -26.43 -16.62
N ILE A 166 -18.65 -26.56 -16.32
CA ILE A 166 -18.01 -27.38 -15.29
C ILE A 166 -18.82 -27.24 -14.00
N ASN A 167 -19.98 -27.90 -13.94
CA ASN A 167 -20.72 -28.15 -12.71
C ASN A 167 -20.31 -29.55 -12.32
N GLY A 168 -19.30 -29.61 -11.45
CA GLY A 168 -18.82 -30.83 -10.84
C GLY A 168 -19.98 -31.59 -10.22
N LYS A 169 -20.43 -32.64 -10.91
CA LYS A 169 -21.11 -33.78 -10.29
C LYS A 169 -20.35 -35.02 -10.72
N LYS A 170 -19.50 -35.51 -9.82
CA LYS A 170 -19.08 -36.91 -9.82
C LYS A 170 -20.34 -37.75 -9.64
N THR A 171 -20.86 -38.33 -10.71
CA THR A 171 -21.68 -39.53 -10.57
C THR A 171 -20.70 -40.68 -10.39
N LYS A 172 -20.74 -41.25 -9.18
CA LYS A 172 -20.07 -42.49 -8.81
C LYS A 172 -20.53 -43.61 -9.74
N ASP A 173 -19.58 -44.46 -10.06
CA ASP A 173 -19.75 -45.80 -10.60
C ASP A 173 -20.73 -46.62 -9.73
N GLU A 174 -21.68 -47.28 -10.40
CA GLU A 174 -22.26 -48.57 -10.01
C GLU A 174 -22.38 -49.42 -11.29
#